data_AF-A0A9N9JCH3-F1
#
_entry.id   AF-A0A9N9JCH3-F1
#
_cell.length_a   1.000
_cell.length_b   1.000
_cell.length_c   1.000
_cell.angle_alpha   90.00
_cell.angle_beta   90.00
_cell.angle_gamma   90.00
#
_symmetry.space_group_name_H-M   'P 1'
#
loop_
_entity.id
_entity.type
_entity.pdbx_description
1 polymer ?
#
loop_
_entity_poly.entity_id
_entity_poly.type
_entity_poly.pdbx_seq_one_letter_code
_entity_poly.pdbx_strand_id
1 'polypeptide(L)'
;QHVKRGLLASGRLKYLYPKSDHLPDPPLKQPKVKKVKKEKPWMVQQTYKQALTGLYAGKHVQHGNQISEFGNKSRRTWKPNVQKVKLYSETLNERIPIKITPLALKMMDRKGGLDKYLLSMRDKDL
;
A
#
# COMPACT_ATOMS: atom_id res chain seq x y z
N GLN A 1 43.60 -10.89 58.12
CA GLN A 1 43.55 -11.58 56.82
C GLN A 1 43.38 -10.52 55.74
N HIS A 2 44.19 -10.58 54.68
CA HIS A 2 44.46 -9.46 53.75
C HIS A 2 43.30 -9.21 52.76
N VAL A 3 42.80 -7.97 52.67
CA VAL A 3 41.97 -7.51 51.54
C VAL A 3 42.89 -6.82 50.54
N LYS A 4 43.21 -7.49 49.42
CA LYS A 4 43.95 -6.88 48.31
C LYS A 4 43.04 -5.88 47.59
N ARG A 5 43.27 -4.57 47.82
CA ARG A 5 42.67 -3.49 47.03
C ARG A 5 43.46 -3.37 45.72
N GLY A 6 42.91 -3.92 44.63
CA GLY A 6 43.40 -3.66 43.27
C GLY A 6 42.65 -2.47 42.66
N LEU A 7 43.39 -1.42 42.29
CA LEU A 7 42.93 -0.38 41.39
C LEU A 7 42.80 -0.97 39.98
N LEU A 8 41.63 -0.84 39.36
CA LEU A 8 41.50 -0.94 37.91
C LEU A 8 40.75 0.29 37.39
N ALA A 9 41.40 0.92 36.42
CA ALA A 9 40.94 2.07 35.68
C ALA A 9 39.55 1.86 35.08
N SER A 10 38.74 2.94 35.06
CA SER A 10 37.54 3.10 34.23
C SER A 10 36.61 1.87 34.11
N GLY A 11 36.23 1.28 35.25
CA GLY A 11 35.30 0.16 35.29
C GLY A 11 34.11 0.45 36.19
N ARG A 12 32.95 0.73 35.60
CA ARG A 12 31.64 0.85 36.28
C ARG A 12 31.50 -0.24 37.34
N LEU A 13 31.25 0.14 38.60
CA LEU A 13 30.92 -0.78 39.70
C LEU A 13 29.84 -1.75 39.22
N LYS A 14 30.20 -3.04 39.11
CA LYS A 14 29.21 -4.09 38.94
C LYS A 14 28.67 -4.40 40.33
N TYR A 15 27.44 -3.96 40.62
CA TYR A 15 26.69 -4.49 41.75
C TYR A 15 26.65 -6.01 41.60
N LEU A 16 27.31 -6.73 42.52
CA LEU A 16 27.21 -8.18 42.61
C LEU A 16 25.81 -8.49 43.16
N TYR A 17 24.82 -8.60 42.28
CA TYR A 17 23.53 -9.17 42.68
C TYR A 17 23.78 -10.63 43.11
N PRO A 18 23.23 -11.08 44.25
CA PRO A 18 23.28 -12.47 44.66
C PRO A 18 22.70 -13.33 43.52
N LYS A 19 23.34 -14.46 43.23
CA LYS A 19 23.09 -15.32 42.07
C LYS A 19 21.74 -16.07 42.14
N SER A 20 20.78 -15.56 42.92
CA SER A 20 19.51 -16.19 43.28
C SER A 20 18.27 -15.38 42.93
N ASP A 21 18.39 -14.23 42.24
CA ASP A 21 17.22 -13.50 41.75
C ASP A 21 17.22 -13.55 40.22
N HIS A 22 16.65 -14.64 39.68
CA HIS A 22 16.35 -14.72 38.26
C HIS A 22 15.43 -13.55 37.90
N LEU A 23 15.95 -12.54 37.19
CA LEU A 23 15.13 -11.54 36.52
C LEU A 23 14.08 -12.28 35.69
N PRO A 24 12.80 -11.84 35.67
CA PRO A 24 11.80 -12.48 34.83
C PRO A 24 12.31 -12.47 33.39
N ASP A 25 12.28 -13.64 32.74
CA ASP A 25 12.76 -13.77 31.38
C ASP A 25 12.14 -12.67 30.51
N PRO A 26 12.94 -11.96 29.70
CA PRO A 26 12.40 -10.93 28.84
C PRO A 26 11.29 -11.54 27.97
N PRO A 27 10.16 -10.84 27.79
CA PRO A 27 9.02 -11.41 27.10
C PRO A 27 9.47 -11.94 25.74
N LEU A 28 9.25 -13.24 25.53
CA LEU A 28 9.63 -13.92 24.29
C LEU A 28 9.08 -13.11 23.11
N LYS A 29 9.96 -12.72 22.17
CA LYS A 29 9.51 -12.06 20.94
C LYS A 29 8.50 -12.96 20.26
N GLN A 30 7.27 -12.46 20.09
CA GLN A 30 6.21 -13.22 19.45
C GLN A 30 6.70 -13.74 18.09
N PRO A 31 6.37 -14.99 17.73
CA PRO A 31 6.75 -15.56 16.45
C PRO A 31 6.18 -14.67 15.35
N LYS A 32 7.04 -14.19 14.45
CA LYS A 32 6.59 -13.36 13.31
C LYS A 32 5.61 -14.18 12.48
N VAL A 33 4.35 -13.75 12.41
CA VAL A 33 3.35 -14.35 11.53
C VAL A 33 3.89 -14.34 10.10
N LYS A 34 3.94 -15.50 9.45
CA LYS A 34 4.31 -15.59 8.03
C LYS A 34 3.27 -14.79 7.24
N LYS A 35 3.69 -13.70 6.61
CA LYS A 35 2.80 -12.91 5.75
C LYS A 35 2.30 -13.82 4.63
N VAL A 36 1.00 -14.09 4.61
CA VAL A 36 0.36 -14.77 3.48
C VAL A 36 0.58 -13.91 2.25
N LYS A 37 1.21 -14.48 1.23
CA LYS A 37 1.45 -13.81 -0.05
C LYS A 37 0.08 -13.69 -0.72
N LYS A 38 -0.51 -12.49 -0.75
CA LYS A 38 -1.75 -12.26 -1.48
C LYS A 38 -1.51 -12.61 -2.95
N GLU A 39 -2.15 -13.69 -3.40
CA GLU A 39 -2.17 -14.06 -4.81
C GLU A 39 -2.93 -12.98 -5.57
N LYS A 40 -2.35 -12.48 -6.66
CA LYS A 40 -3.00 -11.47 -7.51
C LYS A 40 -3.91 -12.24 -8.45
N PRO A 41 -5.24 -12.02 -8.42
CA PRO A 41 -6.17 -12.95 -9.03
C PRO A 41 -6.12 -13.03 -10.57
N TRP A 42 -5.30 -12.25 -11.27
CA TRP A 42 -5.02 -12.37 -12.72
C TRP A 42 -3.94 -11.36 -13.13
N MET A 43 -3.59 -11.31 -14.43
CA MET A 43 -2.51 -10.51 -15.03
C MET A 43 -2.76 -8.99 -14.95
N VAL A 44 -2.67 -8.46 -13.74
CA VAL A 44 -2.70 -7.03 -13.44
C VAL A 44 -1.47 -6.39 -14.08
N GLN A 45 -1.67 -5.43 -15.00
CA GLN A 45 -0.57 -4.63 -15.54
C GLN A 45 0.06 -3.78 -14.42
N GLN A 46 1.10 -4.34 -13.78
CA GLN A 46 1.84 -3.80 -12.62
C GLN A 46 2.50 -2.43 -12.86
N THR A 47 2.44 -1.92 -14.08
CA THR A 47 3.09 -0.70 -14.53
C THR A 47 2.44 0.56 -13.95
N TYR A 48 1.14 0.54 -13.62
CA TYR A 48 0.44 1.69 -13.03
C TYR A 48 -0.23 1.35 -11.69
N LYS A 49 0.58 1.33 -10.62
CA LYS A 49 0.15 1.00 -9.25
C LYS A 49 -1.00 1.87 -8.72
N GLN A 50 -1.14 3.10 -9.23
CA GLN A 50 -2.22 4.00 -8.84
C GLN A 50 -3.60 3.45 -9.24
N ALA A 51 -3.69 2.72 -10.36
CA ALA A 51 -4.94 2.12 -10.82
C ALA A 51 -5.47 1.03 -9.87
N LEU A 52 -4.59 0.37 -9.11
CA LEU A 52 -4.95 -0.73 -8.19
C LEU A 52 -5.77 -0.29 -6.99
N THR A 53 -5.86 1.02 -6.73
CA THR A 53 -6.52 1.59 -5.54
C THR A 53 -7.78 2.37 -5.88
N GLY A 54 -8.25 2.33 -7.13
CA GLY A 54 -9.43 3.06 -7.56
C GLY A 54 -10.06 2.51 -8.84
N LEU A 55 -11.05 3.21 -9.35
CA LEU A 55 -11.84 2.80 -10.51
C LEU A 55 -11.40 3.55 -11.78
N TYR A 56 -10.67 2.83 -12.65
CA TYR A 56 -10.05 3.41 -13.85
C TYR A 56 -10.69 2.96 -15.17
N ALA A 57 -11.59 1.96 -15.15
CA ALA A 57 -12.27 1.44 -16.35
C ALA A 57 -11.29 1.15 -17.51
N GLY A 58 -10.19 0.44 -17.21
CA GLY A 58 -9.15 0.12 -18.18
C GLY A 58 -8.28 1.29 -18.65
N LYS A 59 -8.47 2.51 -18.11
CA LYS A 59 -7.61 3.66 -18.44
C LYS A 59 -6.24 3.50 -17.79
N HIS A 60 -5.22 3.61 -18.63
CA HIS A 60 -3.82 3.47 -18.24
C HIS A 60 -3.02 4.70 -18.68
N VAL A 61 -1.81 4.82 -18.14
CA VAL A 61 -0.89 5.90 -18.49
C VAL A 61 -0.33 5.62 -19.88
N GLN A 62 -0.49 6.56 -20.80
CA GLN A 62 0.07 6.44 -22.14
C GLN A 62 1.44 7.12 -22.19
N HIS A 63 2.38 6.51 -22.91
CA HIS A 63 3.71 7.05 -23.14
C HIS A 63 3.92 7.31 -24.63
N GLY A 64 4.57 8.41 -24.97
CA GLY A 64 4.84 8.74 -26.37
C GLY A 64 5.75 9.95 -26.49
N ASN A 65 5.66 10.65 -27.62
CA ASN A 65 6.51 11.79 -27.95
C ASN A 65 5.67 13.03 -28.23
N GLN A 66 6.20 14.20 -27.86
CA GLN A 66 5.85 15.46 -28.50
C GLN A 66 6.75 15.61 -29.73
N ILE A 67 6.16 15.99 -30.86
CA ILE A 67 6.86 16.16 -32.13
C ILE A 67 6.81 17.65 -32.46
N SER A 68 7.97 18.27 -32.71
CA SER A 68 8.01 19.66 -33.20
C SER A 68 7.67 19.74 -34.69
N GLU A 69 7.44 20.94 -35.19
CA GLU A 69 7.27 21.21 -36.62
C GLU A 69 8.44 20.66 -37.46
N PHE A 70 9.66 20.74 -36.92
CA PHE A 70 10.89 20.19 -37.53
C PHE A 70 11.13 18.70 -37.24
N GLY A 71 10.17 17.98 -36.64
CA GLY A 71 10.26 16.54 -36.40
C GLY A 71 11.08 16.12 -35.17
N ASN A 72 11.53 17.06 -34.33
CA ASN A 72 12.27 16.74 -33.10
C ASN A 72 11.32 16.06 -32.10
N LYS A 73 11.77 14.94 -31.53
CA LYS A 73 10.96 14.08 -30.64
C LYS A 73 11.38 14.23 -29.19
N SER A 74 10.47 14.66 -28.33
CA SER A 74 10.68 14.73 -26.87
C SER A 74 9.74 13.78 -26.14
N ARG A 75 10.23 12.99 -25.18
CA ARG A 75 9.40 12.04 -24.43
C ARG A 75 8.32 12.77 -23.61
N ARG A 76 7.09 12.26 -23.64
CA ARG A 76 6.00 12.74 -22.78
C ARG A 76 5.08 11.61 -22.31
N THR A 77 4.26 11.94 -21.33
CA THR A 77 3.34 11.00 -20.69
C THR A 77 1.95 11.62 -20.56
N TRP A 78 0.91 10.87 -20.90
CA TRP A 78 -0.49 11.27 -20.70
C TRP A 78 -1.09 10.47 -19.56
N LYS A 79 -1.48 11.18 -18.49
CA LYS A 79 -2.14 10.57 -17.35
C LYS A 79 -3.65 10.62 -17.53
N PRO A 80 -4.38 9.61 -17.05
CA PRO A 80 -5.83 9.70 -16.99
C PRO A 80 -6.27 10.83 -16.05
N ASN A 81 -7.38 11.48 -16.36
CA ASN A 81 -8.02 12.45 -15.46
C ASN A 81 -8.64 11.68 -14.29
N VAL A 82 -8.00 11.70 -13.12
CA VAL A 82 -8.46 10.98 -11.93
C VAL A 82 -8.93 12.00 -10.89
N GLN A 83 -10.14 11.79 -10.38
CA GLN A 83 -10.77 12.64 -9.38
C GLN A 83 -11.06 11.82 -8.11
N LYS A 84 -11.07 12.47 -6.96
CA LYS A 84 -11.51 11.84 -5.70
C LYS A 84 -12.98 12.20 -5.49
N VAL A 85 -13.86 11.21 -5.48
CA VAL A 85 -15.30 11.40 -5.35
C VAL A 85 -15.83 10.49 -4.24
N LYS A 86 -16.83 10.96 -3.50
CA LYS A 86 -17.56 10.14 -2.53
C LYS A 86 -18.76 9.52 -3.22
N LEU A 87 -18.79 8.20 -3.34
CA LEU A 87 -19.86 7.44 -3.98
C LEU A 87 -20.68 6.72 -2.93
N TYR A 88 -22.00 6.76 -3.04
CA TYR A 88 -22.89 6.05 -2.13
C TYR A 88 -23.01 4.57 -2.56
N SER A 89 -22.87 3.66 -1.60
CA SER A 89 -23.16 2.24 -1.76
C SER A 89 -24.47 1.93 -1.06
N GLU A 90 -25.41 1.33 -1.78
CA GLU A 90 -26.72 0.92 -1.25
C GLU A 90 -26.53 -0.25 -0.28
N THR A 91 -25.62 -1.16 -0.60
CA THR A 91 -25.34 -2.37 0.18
C THR A 91 -24.71 -2.06 1.54
N LEU A 92 -23.77 -1.10 1.58
CA LEU A 92 -23.09 -0.69 2.81
C LEU A 92 -23.79 0.48 3.52
N ASN A 93 -24.79 1.08 2.88
CA ASN A 93 -25.50 2.27 3.36
C ASN A 93 -24.57 3.44 3.74
N GLU A 94 -23.41 3.55 3.09
CA GLU A 94 -22.37 4.53 3.40
C GLU A 94 -21.82 5.19 2.12
N ARG A 95 -21.27 6.41 2.24
CA ARG A 95 -20.54 7.10 1.17
C ARG A 95 -19.05 6.82 1.26
N ILE A 96 -18.52 6.09 0.28
CA ILE A 96 -17.12 5.67 0.22
C ILE A 96 -16.31 6.64 -0.65
N PRO A 97 -15.19 7.19 -0.16
CA PRO A 97 -14.28 8.01 -0.97
C PRO A 97 -13.43 7.12 -1.89
N ILE A 98 -13.57 7.28 -3.20
CA ILE A 98 -12.86 6.49 -4.20
C ILE A 98 -12.18 7.41 -5.23
N LYS A 99 -10.98 7.01 -5.70
CA LYS A 99 -10.35 7.62 -6.88
C LYS A 99 -11.01 7.06 -8.13
N ILE A 100 -11.61 7.92 -8.95
CA ILE A 100 -12.38 7.50 -10.13
C ILE A 100 -12.00 8.34 -11.35
N THR A 101 -12.03 7.72 -12.52
CA THR A 101 -11.93 8.42 -13.81
C THR A 101 -13.33 8.82 -14.30
N PRO A 102 -13.49 9.92 -15.05
CA PRO A 102 -14.78 10.32 -15.61
C PRO A 102 -15.46 9.25 -16.47
N LEU A 103 -14.66 8.41 -17.16
CA LEU A 103 -15.22 7.28 -17.92
C LEU A 103 -15.87 6.25 -16.99
N ALA A 104 -15.18 5.87 -15.91
CA ALA A 104 -15.72 4.94 -14.93
C ALA A 104 -16.98 5.51 -14.25
N LEU A 105 -16.99 6.82 -13.96
CA LEU A 105 -18.17 7.51 -13.42
C LEU A 105 -19.35 7.41 -14.40
N LYS A 106 -19.13 7.72 -15.69
CA LYS A 106 -20.17 7.61 -16.73
C LYS A 106 -20.69 6.18 -16.90
N MET A 107 -19.82 5.18 -16.78
CA MET A 107 -20.23 3.76 -16.85
C MET A 107 -21.05 3.36 -15.62
N MET A 108 -20.68 3.83 -14.44
CA MET A 108 -21.43 3.63 -13.21
C MET A 108 -22.82 4.25 -13.28
N ASP A 109 -22.94 5.49 -13.79
CA ASP A 109 -24.24 6.15 -13.97
C ASP A 109 -25.13 5.36 -14.94
N ARG A 110 -24.56 4.84 -16.04
CA ARG A 110 -25.29 3.97 -16.98
C ARG A 110 -25.79 2.67 -16.34
N LYS A 111 -25.04 2.11 -15.38
CA LYS A 111 -25.42 0.90 -14.64
C LYS A 111 -26.38 1.20 -13.49
N GLY A 112 -26.56 2.46 -13.12
CA GLY A 112 -27.48 2.89 -12.08
C GLY A 112 -26.94 2.70 -10.66
N GLY A 113 -25.63 2.88 -10.45
CA GLY A 113 -25.03 2.91 -9.10
C GLY A 113 -23.70 2.18 -8.98
N LEU A 114 -23.01 2.39 -7.85
CA LEU A 114 -21.71 1.79 -7.56
C LEU A 114 -21.80 0.26 -7.48
N ASP A 115 -22.76 -0.26 -6.72
CA ASP A 115 -22.85 -1.70 -6.43
C ASP A 115 -23.20 -2.49 -7.69
N LYS A 116 -24.18 -2.02 -8.47
CA LYS A 116 -24.55 -2.60 -9.77
C LYS A 116 -23.41 -2.56 -10.77
N TYR A 117 -22.62 -1.49 -10.75
CA TYR A 117 -21.44 -1.36 -11.60
C TYR A 117 -20.40 -2.42 -11.27
N LEU A 118 -20.07 -2.61 -9.98
CA LEU A 118 -19.12 -3.63 -9.52
C LEU A 118 -19.58 -5.05 -9.86
N LEU A 119 -20.86 -5.37 -9.64
CA LEU A 119 -21.43 -6.68 -10.00
C LEU A 119 -21.41 -6.96 -11.50
N SER A 120 -21.45 -5.91 -12.32
CA SER A 120 -21.43 -6.05 -13.79
C SER A 120 -20.03 -6.19 -14.39
N MET A 121 -18.97 -5.97 -13.60
CA MET A 121 -17.60 -6.11 -14.08
C MET A 121 -17.24 -7.57 -14.28
N ARG A 122 -16.43 -7.84 -15.31
CA ARG A 122 -15.80 -9.15 -15.52
C ARG A 122 -14.44 -9.16 -14.84
N ASP A 123 -13.93 -10.35 -14.55
CA ASP A 123 -12.58 -10.53 -13.95
C ASP A 123 -11.45 -9.86 -14.74
N LYS A 124 -11.62 -9.71 -16.06
CA LYS A 124 -10.64 -9.04 -16.94
C LYS A 124 -10.63 -7.51 -16.82
N ASP A 125 -11.71 -6.94 -16.29
CA ASP A 125 -11.95 -5.50 -16.19
C ASP A 125 -11.71 -4.94 -14.77
N LEU A 126 -11.44 -5.84 -13.79
CA LEU A 126 -11.03 -5.53 -12.41
C LEU A 126 -9.60 -4.93 -12.35
#